data_AF-A0A3B9VEW0-F1
#
_entry.id   AF-A0A3B9VEW0-F1
#
_cell.length_a   1.000
_cell.length_b   1.000
_cell.length_c   1.000
_cell.angle_alpha   90.00
_cell.angle_beta   90.00
_cell.angle_gamma   90.00
#
_symmetry.space_group_name_H-M   'P 1'
#
loop_
_entity.id
_entity.type
_entity.pdbx_description
1 polymer ?
#
loop_
_entity_poly.entity_id
_entity_poly.type
_entity_poly.pdbx_seq_one_letter_code
_entity_poly.pdbx_strand_id
1 'polypeptide(L)'
;MSIDNILKKAALMGVGFMSLTEQKLKDLIKELESRGEVSEKEGKDLLKELLDRIEKEKKTVGETIKKGIKEYLGKLDIATKEDVISLKKKVNSLEEKVKELTKAMEE
;
A
#
# COMPACT_ATOMS: atom_id res chain seq x y z
N MET A 1 -15.93 1.50 24.46
CA MET A 1 -14.65 2.24 24.65
C MET A 1 -14.19 2.79 23.29
N SER A 2 -13.48 3.92 23.20
CA SER A 2 -12.97 4.47 21.93
C SER A 2 -11.53 4.00 21.63
N ILE A 3 -11.16 3.88 20.34
CA ILE A 3 -9.82 3.46 19.88
C ILE A 3 -8.69 4.29 20.52
N ASP A 4 -8.87 5.60 20.69
CA ASP A 4 -7.83 6.47 21.27
C ASP A 4 -7.47 6.09 22.71
N ASN A 5 -8.45 5.58 23.48
CA ASN A 5 -8.20 5.09 24.82
C ASN A 5 -7.39 3.79 24.80
N ILE A 6 -7.62 2.91 23.82
CA ILE A 6 -6.84 1.68 23.66
C ILE A 6 -5.40 2.00 23.30
N LEU A 7 -5.17 2.95 22.39
CA LEU A 7 -3.82 3.38 22.03
C LEU A 7 -3.08 3.99 23.22
N LYS A 8 -3.76 4.80 24.04
CA LYS A 8 -3.19 5.31 25.30
C LYS A 8 -2.86 4.17 26.27
N LYS A 9 -3.74 3.18 26.44
CA LYS A 9 -3.48 2.03 27.31
C LYS A 9 -2.34 1.16 26.78
N ALA A 10 -2.30 0.91 25.48
CA ALA A 10 -1.20 0.23 24.81
C ALA A 10 0.13 0.92 25.11
N ALA A 11 0.18 2.26 24.96
CA ALA A 11 1.37 3.04 25.29
C ALA A 11 1.75 2.95 26.78
N LEU A 12 0.78 3.07 27.69
CA LEU A 12 1.00 2.91 29.14
C LEU A 12 1.48 1.51 29.52
N MET A 13 1.09 0.49 28.75
CA MET A 13 1.50 -0.91 28.92
C MET A 13 2.81 -1.22 28.18
N GLY A 14 3.48 -0.19 27.62
CA GLY A 14 4.75 -0.34 26.91
C GLY A 14 4.63 -1.02 25.54
N VAL A 15 3.41 -1.17 25.01
CA VAL A 15 3.18 -1.64 23.64
C VAL A 15 3.50 -0.47 22.71
N GLY A 16 4.74 -0.48 22.20
CA GLY A 16 5.19 0.49 21.20
C GLY A 16 4.44 0.36 19.88
N PHE A 17 4.41 1.44 19.10
CA PHE A 17 3.76 1.45 17.78
C PHE A 17 4.37 0.43 16.81
N MET A 18 5.68 0.16 16.89
CA MET A 18 6.36 -0.84 16.06
C MET A 18 6.02 -2.28 16.43
N SER A 19 5.55 -2.53 17.65
CA SER A 19 5.15 -3.84 18.13
C SER A 19 3.64 -4.07 18.11
N LEU A 20 2.86 -3.12 17.56
CA LEU A 20 1.43 -3.29 17.31
C LEU A 20 1.19 -4.38 16.25
N THR A 21 1.00 -5.60 16.73
CA THR A 21 0.58 -6.76 15.93
C THR A 21 -0.82 -7.18 16.34
N GLU A 22 -1.50 -7.94 15.48
CA GLU A 22 -2.80 -8.54 15.82
C GLU A 22 -2.73 -9.34 17.14
N GLN A 23 -1.63 -10.06 17.36
CA GLN A 23 -1.42 -10.82 18.58
C GLN A 23 -1.29 -9.92 19.81
N LYS A 24 -0.53 -8.81 19.71
CA LYS A 24 -0.40 -7.85 20.81
C LYS A 24 -1.70 -7.10 21.12
N LEU A 25 -2.52 -6.83 20.10
CA LEU A 25 -3.85 -6.26 20.29
C LEU A 25 -4.81 -7.25 20.97
N LYS A 26 -4.76 -8.53 20.59
CA LYS A 26 -5.52 -9.59 21.27
C LYS A 26 -5.13 -9.72 22.75
N ASP A 27 -3.83 -9.70 23.04
CA ASP A 27 -3.34 -9.78 24.42
C ASP A 27 -3.77 -8.56 25.23
N LEU A 28 -3.68 -7.36 24.64
CA LEU A 28 -4.13 -6.12 25.26
C LEU A 28 -5.63 -6.18 25.60
N ILE A 29 -6.47 -6.59 24.64
CA ILE A 29 -7.91 -6.68 24.84
C ILE A 29 -8.26 -7.71 25.92
N LYS A 30 -7.59 -8.86 25.93
CA LYS A 30 -7.74 -9.86 27.00
C LYS A 30 -7.37 -9.33 28.38
N GLU A 31 -6.35 -8.47 28.47
CA GLU A 31 -6.00 -7.84 29.75
C GLU A 31 -7.04 -6.80 30.18
N LEU A 32 -7.64 -6.07 29.24
CA LEU A 32 -8.74 -5.15 29.53
C LEU A 32 -10.01 -5.90 29.97
N GLU A 33 -10.28 -7.05 29.37
CA GLU A 33 -11.38 -7.95 29.77
C GLU A 33 -11.15 -8.51 31.17
N SER A 34 -9.94 -8.99 31.48
CA SER A 34 -9.62 -9.55 32.80
C SER A 34 -9.66 -8.52 33.92
N ARG A 35 -9.38 -7.25 33.60
CA ARG A 35 -9.54 -6.10 34.51
C ARG A 35 -11.00 -5.62 34.64
N GLY A 36 -11.94 -6.21 33.88
CA GLY A 36 -13.35 -5.83 33.88
C GLY A 36 -13.62 -4.48 33.25
N GLU A 37 -12.67 -3.94 32.47
CA GLU A 37 -12.80 -2.62 31.85
C GLU A 37 -13.55 -2.66 30.52
N VAL A 38 -13.61 -3.84 29.90
CA VAL A 38 -14.25 -4.11 28.61
C VAL A 38 -14.94 -5.47 28.70
N SER A 39 -16.16 -5.60 28.17
CA SER A 39 -16.83 -6.90 28.07
C SER A 39 -16.26 -7.74 26.92
N GLU A 40 -16.41 -9.07 26.97
CA GLU A 40 -15.95 -9.97 25.88
C GLU A 40 -16.52 -9.58 24.50
N LYS A 41 -17.76 -9.09 24.48
CA LYS A 41 -18.41 -8.63 23.25
C LYS A 41 -17.75 -7.36 22.73
N GLU A 42 -17.57 -6.36 23.58
CA GLU A 42 -16.91 -5.11 23.21
C GLU A 42 -15.45 -5.34 22.79
N GLY A 43 -14.74 -6.26 23.45
CA GLY A 43 -13.36 -6.62 23.11
C GLY A 43 -13.24 -7.17 21.69
N LYS A 44 -14.13 -8.08 21.30
CA LYS A 44 -14.17 -8.63 19.93
C LYS A 44 -14.48 -7.56 18.88
N ASP A 45 -15.45 -6.69 19.15
CA ASP A 45 -15.82 -5.61 18.22
C ASP A 45 -14.67 -4.61 18.04
N LEU A 46 -13.99 -4.25 19.13
CA LEU A 46 -12.82 -3.37 19.13
C LEU A 46 -11.63 -3.95 18.38
N LEU A 47 -11.35 -5.24 18.57
CA LEU A 47 -10.27 -5.92 17.84
C LEU A 47 -10.52 -5.83 16.33
N LYS A 48 -11.74 -6.10 15.90
CA LYS A 48 -12.12 -6.06 14.49
C LYS A 48 -11.96 -4.65 13.92
N GLU A 49 -12.48 -3.64 14.60
CA GLU A 49 -12.39 -2.24 14.16
C GLU A 49 -10.93 -1.77 14.04
N LEU A 50 -10.07 -2.17 14.97
CA LEU A 50 -8.64 -1.86 14.93
C LEU A 50 -7.94 -2.52 13.75
N LEU A 51 -8.22 -3.80 13.48
CA LEU A 51 -7.63 -4.53 12.36
C LEU A 51 -8.08 -3.94 11.02
N ASP A 52 -9.37 -3.64 10.87
CA ASP A 52 -9.92 -3.00 9.67
C ASP A 52 -9.29 -1.62 9.43
N ARG A 53 -9.10 -0.85 10.50
CA ARG A 53 -8.43 0.46 10.41
C ARG A 53 -6.96 0.32 10.01
N ILE A 54 -6.22 -0.64 10.58
CA ILE A 54 -4.83 -0.90 10.22
C ILE A 54 -4.70 -1.29 8.75
N GLU A 55 -5.59 -2.14 8.24
CA GLU A 55 -5.58 -2.56 6.84
C GLU A 55 -5.84 -1.37 5.89
N LYS A 56 -6.82 -0.53 6.24
CA LYS A 56 -7.12 0.69 5.48
C LYS A 56 -5.94 1.67 5.47
N GLU A 57 -5.31 1.92 6.61
CA GLU A 57 -4.15 2.81 6.72
C GLU A 57 -2.94 2.26 5.95
N LYS A 58 -2.67 0.95 6.03
CA LYS A 58 -1.61 0.30 5.23
C LYS A 58 -1.79 0.55 3.74
N LYS A 59 -3.02 0.45 3.24
CA LYS A 59 -3.32 0.72 1.82
C LYS A 59 -3.04 2.18 1.45
N THR A 60 -3.53 3.13 2.24
CA THR A 60 -3.33 4.58 2.02
C THR A 60 -1.84 4.95 2.03
N VAL A 61 -1.08 4.43 3.00
CA VAL A 61 0.37 4.64 3.09
C VAL A 61 1.07 4.03 1.87
N GLY A 62 0.70 2.80 1.49
CA GLY A 62 1.24 2.14 0.30
C GLY A 62 0.98 2.91 -1.00
N GLU A 63 -0.21 3.48 -1.16
CA GLU A 63 -0.55 4.33 -2.31
C GLU A 63 0.23 5.64 -2.31
N THR A 64 0.40 6.26 -1.14
CA THR A 64 1.18 7.50 -0.99
C THR A 64 2.66 7.27 -1.34
N ILE A 65 3.25 6.18 -0.85
CA ILE A 65 4.63 5.79 -1.17
C ILE A 65 4.77 5.52 -2.67
N LYS A 66 3.86 4.73 -3.27
CA LYS A 66 3.86 4.47 -4.72
C LYS A 66 3.79 5.75 -5.54
N LYS A 67 2.93 6.68 -5.14
CA LYS A 67 2.79 7.99 -5.79
C LYS A 67 4.09 8.79 -5.67
N GLY A 68 4.67 8.89 -4.48
CA GLY A 68 5.94 9.58 -4.26
C GLY A 68 7.09 9.00 -5.08
N ILE A 69 7.20 7.68 -5.16
CA ILE A 69 8.20 6.99 -6.01
C ILE A 69 7.93 7.31 -7.49
N LYS A 70 6.68 7.22 -7.94
CA LYS A 70 6.31 7.51 -9.33
C LYS A 70 6.64 8.96 -9.72
N GLU A 71 6.34 9.92 -8.85
CA GLU A 71 6.69 11.33 -9.05
C GLU A 71 8.20 11.55 -9.06
N TYR A 72 8.94 10.91 -8.17
CA TYR A 72 10.40 11.00 -8.14
C TYR A 72 11.03 10.41 -9.40
N LEU A 73 10.59 9.23 -9.83
CA LEU A 73 11.03 8.60 -11.07
C LEU A 73 10.67 9.44 -12.29
N GLY A 74 9.50 10.10 -12.29
CA GLY A 74 9.10 11.00 -13.38
C GLY A 74 9.91 12.31 -13.44
N LYS A 75 10.63 12.67 -12.37
CA LYS A 75 11.57 13.81 -12.38
C LYS A 75 12.97 13.41 -12.87
N LEU A 76 13.24 12.12 -13.00
CA LEU A 76 14.47 11.63 -13.60
C LEU A 76 14.24 11.49 -15.11
N ASP A 77 15.28 11.74 -15.92
CA ASP A 77 15.27 11.48 -17.37
C ASP A 77 15.35 9.96 -17.66
N ILE A 78 14.41 9.20 -17.09
CA ILE A 78 14.32 7.75 -17.25
C ILE A 78 13.05 7.45 -18.04
N ALA A 79 13.21 6.80 -19.20
CA ALA A 79 12.09 6.37 -20.02
C ALA A 79 11.21 5.37 -19.25
N THR A 80 9.90 5.62 -19.25
CA THR A 80 8.93 4.69 -18.66
C THR A 80 8.77 3.46 -19.53
N LYS A 81 8.15 2.40 -18.98
CA LYS A 81 7.83 1.20 -19.76
C LYS A 81 6.86 1.54 -20.90
N GLU A 82 5.91 2.45 -20.67
CA GLU A 82 5.00 2.93 -21.72
C GLU A 82 5.76 3.64 -22.85
N ASP A 83 6.75 4.47 -22.53
CA ASP A 83 7.58 5.17 -23.52
C ASP A 83 8.35 4.17 -24.40
N VAL A 84 8.95 3.14 -23.79
CA VAL A 84 9.66 2.09 -24.53
C VAL A 84 8.72 1.31 -25.46
N ILE A 85 7.51 0.99 -25.00
CA ILE A 85 6.51 0.29 -25.84
C ILE A 85 6.06 1.18 -27.01
N SER A 86 5.84 2.47 -26.76
CA SER A 86 5.47 3.46 -27.77
C SER A 86 6.56 3.60 -28.84
N LEU A 87 7.82 3.70 -28.42
CA LEU A 87 8.97 3.74 -29.33
C LEU A 87 9.08 2.46 -30.15
N LYS A 88 8.93 1.28 -29.53
CA LYS A 88 8.97 0.00 -30.25
C LYS A 88 7.90 -0.10 -31.34
N LYS A 89 6.67 0.35 -31.06
CA LYS A 89 5.61 0.41 -32.08
C LYS A 89 5.95 1.34 -33.24
N LYS A 90 6.50 2.52 -32.94
CA LYS A 90 6.95 3.47 -33.98
C LYS A 90 8.07 2.87 -34.83
N VAL A 91 9.06 2.22 -34.21
CA VAL A 91 10.15 1.54 -34.92
C VAL A 91 9.60 0.49 -35.86
N ASN A 92 8.73 -0.41 -35.39
CA ASN A 92 8.15 -1.45 -36.24
C ASN A 92 7.37 -0.86 -37.43
N SER A 93 6.58 0.20 -37.23
CA SER A 93 5.85 0.85 -38.32
C SER A 93 6.77 1.50 -39.35
N LEU A 94 7.90 2.08 -38.89
CA LEU A 94 8.92 2.62 -39.79
C LEU A 94 9.64 1.51 -40.55
N GLU A 95 9.96 0.39 -39.90
CA GLU A 95 10.57 -0.78 -40.55
C GLU A 95 9.67 -1.35 -41.65
N GLU A 96 8.36 -1.42 -41.42
CA GLU A 96 7.39 -1.85 -42.44
C GLU A 96 7.35 -0.89 -43.63
N LYS A 97 7.25 0.42 -43.38
CA LYS A 97 7.26 1.43 -44.44
C LYS A 97 8.56 1.44 -45.24
N VAL A 98 9.70 1.26 -44.57
CA VAL A 98 10.98 1.14 -45.25
C VAL A 98 10.97 -0.09 -46.16
N LYS A 99 10.51 -1.25 -45.67
CA LYS A 99 10.40 -2.46 -46.51
C LYS A 99 9.49 -2.28 -47.72
N GLU A 100 8.36 -1.62 -47.57
CA GLU A 100 7.44 -1.31 -48.68
C GLU A 100 8.09 -0.41 -49.72
N LEU A 101 8.78 0.65 -49.28
CA LEU A 101 9.52 1.54 -50.17
C LEU A 101 10.66 0.84 -50.89
N THR A 102 11.44 0.00 -50.20
CA THR A 102 12.53 -0.74 -50.85
C THR A 102 12.00 -1.71 -51.91
N LYS A 103 10.89 -2.40 -51.63
CA LYS A 103 10.23 -3.26 -52.63
C LYS A 103 9.74 -2.48 -53.84
N ALA A 104 9.14 -1.31 -53.64
CA ALA A 104 8.67 -0.44 -54.71
C ALA A 104 9.82 0.22 -55.53
N MET A 105 11.06 0.16 -55.04
CA MET A 105 12.26 0.60 -55.77
C MET A 105 13.00 -0.56 -56.47
N GLU A 106 12.70 -1.80 -56.12
CA GLU A 106 13.26 -3.01 -56.74
C GLU A 106 12.37 -3.58 -57.86
N GLU A 107 11.08 -3.19 -57.91
CA GLU A 107 10.16 -3.37 -59.05
C GLU A 107 10.28 -2.23 -60.08
#